data_AF-A0A7C5ZG34-F1
#
_entry.id   AF-A0A7C5ZG34-F1
#
_cell.length_a   1.000
_cell.length_b   1.000
_cell.length_c   1.000
_cell.angle_alpha   90.00
_cell.angle_beta   90.00
_cell.angle_gamma   90.00
#
_symmetry.space_group_name_H-M   'P 1'
#
loop_
_entity.id
_entity.type
_entity.pdbx_description
1 polymer ?
#
loop_
_entity_poly.entity_id
_entity_poly.type
_entity_poly.pdbx_seq_one_letter_code
_entity_poly.pdbx_strand_id
1 'polypeptide(L)' 'YTASLFAAGTDEIVKKVGEEAIEVVLAAAAQSDQRLVEEAADLIYHLLVVLAQRGVTLEQVEAELEARHRK' A
#
# COMPACT_ATOMS: atom_id res chain seq x y z
N TYR A 1 8.96 11.34 7.56
CA TYR A 1 8.80 10.51 6.35
C TYR A 1 7.46 10.77 5.67
N THR A 2 6.32 10.59 6.34
CA THR A 2 4.99 10.86 5.74
C THR A 2 4.85 12.29 5.17
N ALA A 3 5.20 13.32 5.95
CA ALA A 3 5.11 14.71 5.50
C ALA A 3 6.02 15.03 4.29
N SER A 4 7.18 14.36 4.18
CA SER A 4 8.07 14.52 3.03
C SER A 4 7.55 13.81 1.78
N LEU A 5 6.86 12.67 1.91
CA LEU A 5 6.19 11.99 0.79
C LEU A 5 5.05 12.84 0.21
N PHE A 6 4.24 13.44 1.09
CA PHE A 6 3.19 14.37 0.66
C PHE A 6 3.77 15.58 -0.09
N ALA A 7 4.91 16.10 0.37
CA ALA A 7 5.62 17.20 -0.30
C ALA A 7 6.28 16.78 -1.63
N ALA A 8 6.70 15.52 -1.76
CA ALA A 8 7.30 14.98 -2.98
C ALA A 8 6.28 14.79 -4.12
N GLY A 9 4.98 14.75 -3.79
CA GLY A 9 3.89 14.69 -4.75
C GLY A 9 3.50 13.28 -5.17
N THR A 10 2.47 13.20 -6.00
CA THR A 10 1.80 11.94 -6.36
C THR A 10 2.71 10.93 -7.05
N ASP A 11 3.65 11.38 -7.87
CA ASP A 11 4.50 10.49 -8.67
C ASP A 11 5.43 9.65 -7.77
N GLU A 12 6.03 10.25 -6.74
CA GLU A 12 6.89 9.53 -5.81
C GLU A 12 6.09 8.56 -4.92
N ILE A 13 4.88 8.95 -4.51
CA ILE A 13 4.00 8.06 -3.74
C ILE A 13 3.62 6.82 -4.56
N VAL A 14 3.23 7.00 -5.84
CA VAL A 14 2.83 5.88 -6.71
C VAL A 14 4.01 4.97 -7.04
N LYS A 15 5.22 5.52 -7.24
CA LYS A 15 6.44 4.72 -7.41
C LYS A 15 6.66 3.79 -6.23
N LYS A 16 6.53 4.31 -5.00
CA LYS A 16 6.67 3.50 -3.79
C LYS A 16 5.62 2.40 -3.69
N VAL A 17 4.35 2.70 -3.92
CA VAL A 17 3.31 1.65 -3.96
C VAL A 17 3.67 0.52 -4.94
N GLY A 18 4.21 0.86 -6.12
CA GLY A 18 4.65 -0.14 -7.11
C GLY A 18 5.89 -0.93 -6.68
N GLU A 19 6.88 -0.27 -6.07
CA GLU A 19 8.10 -0.90 -5.53
C GLU A 19 7.74 -1.94 -4.45
N GLU A 20 7.01 -1.52 -3.41
CA GLU A 20 6.65 -2.40 -2.29
C GLU A 20 5.77 -3.58 -2.76
N ALA A 21 4.90 -3.37 -3.76
CA ALA A 21 4.08 -4.44 -4.31
C ALA A 21 4.92 -5.53 -4.98
N ILE A 22 5.99 -5.15 -5.70
CA ILE A 22 6.92 -6.11 -6.29
C ILE A 22 7.75 -6.81 -5.20
N GLU A 23 8.17 -6.07 -4.17
CA GLU A 23 8.94 -6.63 -3.06
C GLU A 23 8.11 -7.65 -2.25
N VAL A 24 6.82 -7.39 -2.01
CA VAL A 24 5.89 -8.37 -1.42
C VAL A 24 5.83 -9.66 -2.24
N VAL A 25 5.71 -9.55 -3.57
CA VAL A 25 5.67 -10.71 -4.47
C VAL A 25 6.97 -11.50 -4.40
N LEU A 26 8.12 -10.82 -4.41
CA LEU A 26 9.42 -11.47 -4.29
C LEU A 26 9.62 -12.13 -2.92
N ALA A 27 9.20 -11.46 -1.85
CA ALA A 27 9.31 -11.96 -0.50
C ALA A 27 8.49 -13.25 -0.31
N ALA A 28 7.23 -13.24 -0.79
CA ALA A 28 6.35 -14.40 -0.75
C ALA A 28 6.85 -15.57 -1.61
N ALA A 29 7.51 -15.30 -2.74
CA ALA A 29 7.95 -16.34 -3.66
C ALA A 29 9.29 -16.99 -3.26
N ALA A 30 10.20 -16.22 -2.67
CA ALA A 30 11.61 -16.62 -2.60
C ALA A 30 12.36 -16.17 -1.34
N GLN A 31 11.71 -15.52 -0.36
CA GLN A 31 12.37 -15.04 0.86
C GLN A 31 11.71 -15.61 2.13
N SER A 32 11.91 -14.94 3.27
CA SER A 32 11.39 -15.38 4.57
C SER A 32 10.05 -14.73 4.92
N ASP A 33 9.30 -15.37 5.80
CA ASP A 33 8.07 -14.80 6.39
C ASP A 33 8.32 -13.45 7.05
N GLN A 34 9.50 -13.27 7.65
CA GLN A 34 9.90 -11.99 8.23
C GLN A 34 10.00 -10.90 7.16
N ARG A 35 10.64 -11.18 6.02
CA ARG A 35 10.68 -10.23 4.89
C ARG A 35 9.29 -9.96 4.35
N LEU A 36 8.46 -10.99 4.21
CA LEU A 36 7.08 -10.80 3.76
C LEU A 36 6.29 -9.86 4.67
N VAL A 37 6.44 -9.98 5.99
CA VAL A 37 5.78 -9.07 6.96
C VAL A 37 6.31 -7.64 6.80
N GLU A 38 7.62 -7.45 6.60
CA GLU A 38 8.24 -6.14 6.38
C GLU A 38 7.68 -5.47 5.13
N GLU A 39 7.74 -6.12 3.96
CA GLU A 39 7.28 -5.52 2.70
C GLU A 39 5.75 -5.32 2.69
N ALA A 40 5.00 -6.21 3.34
CA ALA A 40 3.55 -6.05 3.47
C ALA A 40 3.20 -4.82 4.33
N ALA A 41 3.96 -4.55 5.39
CA ALA A 41 3.79 -3.36 6.21
C ALA A 41 4.07 -2.09 5.41
N ASP A 42 5.14 -2.06 4.62
CA ASP A 42 5.50 -0.92 3.77
C ASP A 42 4.48 -0.70 2.65
N LEU A 43 4.00 -1.77 2.02
CA LEU A 43 2.91 -1.70 1.03
C LEU A 43 1.62 -1.12 1.63
N ILE A 44 1.20 -1.59 2.82
CA ILE A 44 0.01 -1.07 3.49
C ILE A 44 0.20 0.40 3.84
N TYR A 45 1.36 0.79 4.36
CA TYR A 45 1.66 2.18 4.67
C TYR A 45 1.56 3.07 3.42
N HIS A 46 2.22 2.69 2.33
CA HIS A 46 2.22 3.47 1.09
C HIS A 46 0.85 3.49 0.41
N LEU A 47 0.06 2.42 0.54
CA LEU A 47 -1.35 2.40 0.14
C LEU A 47 -2.17 3.43 0.91
N LEU A 48 -2.05 3.47 2.25
CA LEU A 48 -2.77 4.46 3.06
C LEU A 48 -2.37 5.90 2.71
N VAL A 49 -1.09 6.15 2.42
CA VAL A 49 -0.61 7.47 1.98
C VAL A 49 -1.24 7.90 0.66
N VAL A 50 -1.30 7.02 -0.35
CA VAL A 50 -1.90 7.38 -1.65
C VAL A 50 -3.42 7.58 -1.54
N LEU A 51 -4.11 6.79 -0.70
CA LEU A 51 -5.54 6.97 -0.43
C LEU A 51 -5.81 8.34 0.20
N ALA A 52 -5.06 8.68 1.25
CA ALA A 52 -5.16 9.98 1.92
C ALA A 52 -4.86 11.15 0.96
N GLN A 53 -3.83 11.03 0.12
CA GLN A 53 -3.49 12.04 -0.90
C GLN A 53 -4.61 12.27 -1.91
N ARG A 54 -5.39 11.22 -2.21
CA ARG A 54 -6.53 11.28 -3.15
C ARG A 54 -7.86 11.61 -2.48
N GLY A 55 -7.88 11.81 -1.16
CA GLY A 55 -9.11 12.01 -0.40
C GLY A 55 -10.01 10.77 -0.39
N VAL A 56 -9.44 9.58 -0.60
CA VAL A 56 -10.14 8.31 -0.48
C VAL A 56 -10.01 7.83 0.96
N THR A 57 -11.15 7.57 1.58
CA THR A 57 -11.25 7.13 2.97
C THR A 57 -11.11 5.61 3.09
N LEU A 58 -10.69 5.12 4.26
CA LEU A 58 -10.56 3.68 4.48
C LEU A 58 -11.94 3.00 4.47
N GLU A 59 -12.97 3.72 4.94
CA GLU A 59 -14.37 3.30 4.93
C GLU A 59 -14.88 3.00 3.51
N GLN A 60 -14.43 3.79 2.51
CA GLN A 60 -14.75 3.52 1.10
C GLN A 60 -14.11 2.22 0.60
N VAL A 61 -12.88 1.91 1.04
CA VAL A 61 -12.20 0.65 0.70
C VAL A 61 -12.86 -0.53 1.39
N GLU A 62 -13.22 -0.39 2.66
CA GLU A 62 -13.95 -1.40 3.43
C GLU A 62 -15.32 -1.72 2.80
N ALA A 63 -16.08 -0.70 2.41
CA ALA A 63 -17.37 -0.89 1.74
C ALA A 63 -17.25 -1.68 0.42
N GLU A 64 -16.18 -1.43 -0.34
CA GLU A 64 -15.87 -2.19 -1.56
C GLU A 64 -15.46 -3.64 -1.24
N LEU A 65 -14.65 -3.87 -0.20
CA LEU A 65 -14.29 -5.21 0.25
C LEU A 65 -15.52 -6.01 0.68
N GLU A 66 -16.43 -5.41 1.45
CA GLU A 66 -17.68 -6.05 1.83
C GLU A 66 -18.56 -6.38 0.62
N ALA A 67 -18.64 -5.46 -0.36
CA ALA A 67 -19.41 -5.68 -1.58
C ALA A 67 -18.90 -6.89 -2.37
N ARG A 68 -17.59 -7.15 -2.35
CA ARG A 68 -16.98 -8.35 -2.96
C ARG A 68 -17.31 -9.64 -2.22
N HIS A 69 -17.39 -9.62 -0.89
CA HIS A 69 -17.71 -10.80 -0.08
C HIS A 69 -19.18 -11.23 -0.17
N ARG A 70 -20.08 -10.32 -0.61
CA ARG A 70 -21.52 -10.61 -0.78
C ARG A 70 -21.87 -11.22 -2.16
N LYS A 71 -20.90 -11.37 -3.06
CA LYS A 71 -21.05 -12.08 -4.35
C LYS A 71 -20.57 -13.52 -4.23
#